data_AF-A0A4R6M6K0-F1
#
_entry.id   AF-A0A4R6M6K0-F1
#
_cell.length_a   1.000
_cell.length_b   1.000
_cell.length_c   1.000
_cell.angle_alpha   90.00
_cell.angle_beta   90.00
_cell.angle_gamma   90.00
#
_symmetry.space_group_name_H-M   'P 1'
#
loop_
_entity.id
_entity.type
_entity.pdbx_description
1 polymer ?
#
loop_
_entity_poly.entity_id
_entity_poly.type
_entity_poly.pdbx_seq_one_letter_code
_entity_poly.pdbx_strand_id
1 'polypeptide(L)'
;MKIILVLVSFFAVTLSINAQAAKVLTSVNEAGDVATYELDCTTEFQTLAKGLRYNITRHEFKGPELKNSYRLLLVMDGFYSKTLNKEMTISAVLNDGTIIEAKKIIEDDGFFDGACTLKIKDPKALLEANIDKIIVHADKDVVYKLSDQNKAIFKKNLNAIITAK
;
A
#
# COMPACT_ATOMS: atom_id res chain seq x y z
N MET A 1 21.28 37.23 -15.69
CA MET A 1 21.48 35.77 -15.91
C MET A 1 21.74 34.96 -14.63
N LYS A 2 22.27 35.52 -13.53
CA LYS A 2 22.49 34.76 -12.27
C LYS A 2 21.19 34.34 -11.55
N ILE A 3 20.13 35.16 -11.58
CA ILE A 3 18.86 34.87 -10.90
C ILE A 3 18.09 33.72 -11.57
N ILE A 4 18.16 33.62 -12.90
CA ILE A 4 17.49 32.56 -13.68
C ILE A 4 18.13 31.18 -13.37
N LEU A 5 19.45 31.13 -13.21
CA LEU A 5 20.18 29.90 -12.88
C LEU A 5 19.80 29.32 -11.49
N VAL A 6 19.48 30.18 -10.52
CA VAL A 6 19.05 29.75 -9.17
C VAL A 6 17.60 29.25 -9.16
N LEU A 7 16.73 29.84 -9.98
CA LEU A 7 15.34 29.37 -10.15
C LEU A 7 15.27 28.02 -10.89
N VAL A 8 16.12 27.82 -11.89
CA VAL A 8 16.19 26.56 -12.64
C VAL A 8 16.79 25.43 -11.79
N SER A 9 17.76 25.71 -10.90
CA SER A 9 18.29 24.70 -9.99
C SER A 9 17.26 24.28 -8.92
N PHE A 10 16.43 25.20 -8.41
CA PHE A 10 15.32 24.85 -7.51
C PHE A 10 14.22 24.02 -8.21
N PHE A 11 13.94 24.28 -9.49
CA PHE A 11 13.02 23.47 -10.29
C PHE A 11 13.57 22.08 -10.64
N ALA A 12 14.88 21.96 -10.91
CA ALA A 12 15.51 20.67 -11.18
C ALA A 12 15.63 19.79 -9.91
N VAL A 13 15.82 20.41 -8.73
CA VAL A 13 15.89 19.68 -7.45
C VAL A 13 14.51 19.16 -7.02
N THR A 14 13.42 19.88 -7.32
CA THR A 14 12.05 19.38 -7.05
C THR A 14 11.61 18.27 -8.01
N LEU A 15 12.15 18.22 -9.22
CA LEU A 15 11.98 17.08 -10.14
C LEU A 15 12.79 15.85 -9.74
N SER A 16 13.74 16.01 -8.80
CA SER A 16 14.69 14.98 -8.39
C SER A 16 14.42 14.41 -6.98
N ILE A 17 13.27 14.74 -6.36
CA ILE A 17 12.81 13.99 -5.18
C ILE A 17 12.46 12.60 -5.68
N ASN A 18 13.41 11.69 -5.54
CA ASN A 18 13.40 10.31 -6.00
C ASN A 18 12.02 9.65 -5.88
N ALA A 19 11.24 9.74 -6.96
CA ALA A 19 10.15 8.82 -7.24
C ALA A 19 10.73 7.48 -7.73
N GLN A 20 11.89 7.03 -7.22
CA GLN A 20 12.34 5.68 -7.48
C GLN A 20 11.35 4.74 -6.81
N ALA A 21 10.90 3.73 -7.55
CA ALA A 21 10.08 2.69 -6.95
C ALA A 21 10.89 2.09 -5.81
N ALA A 22 10.23 1.72 -4.70
CA ALA A 22 10.91 0.96 -3.68
C ALA A 22 11.51 -0.30 -4.32
N LYS A 23 12.75 -0.61 -3.95
CA LYS A 23 13.44 -1.80 -4.43
C LYS A 23 12.56 -3.01 -4.11
N VAL A 24 12.46 -3.98 -5.02
CA VAL A 24 11.74 -5.23 -4.75
C VAL A 24 12.73 -6.24 -4.18
N LEU A 25 12.40 -6.81 -3.03
CA LEU A 25 13.10 -7.96 -2.45
C LEU A 25 12.45 -9.24 -2.98
N THR A 26 13.29 -10.22 -3.31
CA THR A 26 12.85 -11.54 -3.78
C THR A 26 13.36 -12.60 -2.81
N SER A 27 12.47 -13.47 -2.32
CA SER A 27 12.84 -14.63 -1.51
C SER A 27 12.20 -15.89 -2.07
N VAL A 28 12.94 -17.00 -2.14
CA VAL A 28 12.45 -18.31 -2.60
C VAL A 28 12.19 -19.17 -1.36
N ASN A 29 11.02 -19.81 -1.27
CA ASN A 29 10.66 -20.68 -0.15
C ASN A 29 10.26 -22.09 -0.64
N GLU A 30 11.01 -23.11 -0.25
CA GLU A 30 10.71 -24.47 -0.69
C GLU A 30 9.46 -25.10 -0.02
N ALA A 31 8.92 -24.48 1.04
CA ALA A 31 7.86 -25.06 1.88
C ALA A 31 6.44 -24.56 1.60
N GLY A 32 6.21 -23.65 0.64
CA GLY A 32 4.84 -23.16 0.34
C GLY A 32 4.68 -22.28 -0.90
N ASP A 33 5.51 -21.24 -1.03
CA ASP A 33 5.49 -20.28 -2.15
C ASP A 33 6.79 -20.40 -2.96
N VAL A 34 6.72 -20.51 -4.29
CA VAL A 34 7.90 -20.57 -5.16
C VAL A 34 8.77 -19.32 -5.02
N ALA A 35 8.14 -18.15 -4.89
CA ALA A 35 8.84 -16.92 -4.61
C ALA A 35 7.90 -15.92 -3.93
N THR A 36 8.47 -15.05 -3.10
CA THR A 36 7.81 -13.88 -2.54
C THR A 36 8.53 -12.64 -3.02
N TYR A 37 7.75 -11.65 -3.45
CA TYR A 37 8.23 -10.36 -3.93
C TYR A 37 7.59 -9.27 -3.09
N GLU A 38 8.39 -8.45 -2.43
CA GLU A 38 7.90 -7.38 -1.55
C GLU A 38 8.70 -6.09 -1.70
N LEU A 39 8.12 -4.95 -1.33
CA LEU A 39 8.86 -3.70 -1.34
C LEU A 39 9.85 -3.71 -0.17
N ASP A 40 11.10 -3.32 -0.45
CA ASP A 40 12.14 -3.13 0.55
C ASP A 40 11.74 -1.97 1.48
N CYS A 41 11.21 -2.34 2.63
CA CYS A 41 10.80 -1.43 3.69
C CYS A 41 11.75 -1.51 4.90
N THR A 42 13.00 -1.93 4.70
CA THR A 42 13.99 -2.13 5.78
C THR A 42 14.22 -0.86 6.60
N THR A 43 14.21 0.31 5.95
CA THR A 43 14.34 1.62 6.62
C THR A 43 12.98 2.16 7.07
N GLU A 44 12.02 2.18 6.16
CA GLU A 44 10.67 2.66 6.43
C GLU A 44 9.66 2.11 5.41
N PHE A 45 8.40 1.99 5.84
CA PHE A 45 7.28 1.71 4.95
C PHE A 45 7.02 2.87 3.99
N GLN A 46 6.53 2.54 2.80
CA GLN A 46 6.14 3.54 1.81
C GLN A 46 4.93 4.33 2.30
N THR A 47 4.89 5.64 2.07
CA THR A 47 3.76 6.47 2.48
C THR A 47 2.63 6.40 1.44
N LEU A 48 1.42 6.05 1.88
CA LEU A 48 0.20 6.07 1.04
C LEU A 48 -0.57 7.39 1.20
N ALA A 49 -0.69 7.86 2.44
CA ALA A 49 -1.28 9.15 2.79
C ALA A 49 -0.68 9.62 4.12
N LYS A 50 -0.98 10.85 4.55
CA LYS A 50 -0.53 11.35 5.87
C LYS A 50 -1.04 10.41 6.96
N GLY A 51 -0.13 9.83 7.75
CA GLY A 51 -0.47 8.90 8.80
C GLY A 51 -0.88 7.50 8.33
N LEU A 52 -0.65 7.17 7.06
CA LEU A 52 -0.93 5.85 6.48
C LEU A 52 0.20 5.41 5.57
N ARG A 53 0.84 4.32 5.95
CA ARG A 53 1.94 3.69 5.22
C ARG A 53 1.51 2.33 4.67
N TYR A 54 2.32 1.76 3.79
CA TYR A 54 2.01 0.49 3.16
C TYR A 54 3.24 -0.32 2.74
N ASN A 55 3.01 -1.63 2.54
CA ASN A 55 3.85 -2.53 1.77
C ASN A 55 2.96 -3.35 0.81
N ILE A 56 3.52 -3.80 -0.31
CA ILE A 56 2.87 -4.70 -1.26
C ILE A 56 3.69 -5.97 -1.33
N THR A 57 3.04 -7.11 -1.12
CA THR A 57 3.65 -8.43 -1.22
C THR A 57 2.93 -9.26 -2.29
N ARG A 58 3.69 -9.91 -3.16
CA ARG A 58 3.22 -10.93 -4.10
C ARG A 58 3.82 -12.28 -3.71
N HIS A 59 2.95 -13.24 -3.44
CA HIS A 59 3.34 -14.65 -3.31
C HIS A 59 3.07 -15.35 -4.63
N GLU A 60 4.09 -16.02 -5.16
CA GLU A 60 4.04 -16.84 -6.36
C GLU A 60 3.99 -18.32 -5.98
N PHE A 61 3.09 -19.06 -6.61
CA PHE A 61 2.81 -20.46 -6.26
C PHE A 61 3.11 -21.40 -7.43
N LYS A 62 3.39 -22.67 -7.13
CA LYS A 62 3.68 -23.69 -8.15
C LYS A 62 2.40 -24.38 -8.62
N GLY A 63 2.11 -24.31 -9.91
CA GLY A 63 1.07 -25.14 -10.55
C GLY A 63 0.11 -24.31 -11.39
N PRO A 64 -0.42 -24.87 -12.50
CA PRO A 64 -1.27 -24.13 -13.45
C PRO A 64 -2.59 -23.65 -12.82
N GLU A 65 -3.01 -24.28 -11.73
CA GLU A 65 -4.24 -23.99 -10.99
C GLU A 65 -4.06 -22.87 -9.94
N LEU A 66 -2.82 -22.60 -9.50
CA LEU A 66 -2.54 -21.68 -8.39
C LEU A 66 -2.20 -20.28 -8.92
N LYS A 67 -3.04 -19.30 -8.56
CA LYS A 67 -2.83 -17.90 -8.93
C LYS A 67 -1.94 -17.20 -7.90
N ASN A 68 -1.06 -16.33 -8.37
CA ASN A 68 -0.29 -15.43 -7.51
C ASN A 68 -1.23 -14.65 -6.58
N SER A 69 -0.85 -14.55 -5.31
CA SER A 69 -1.61 -13.76 -4.34
C SER A 69 -0.94 -12.43 -4.10
N TYR A 70 -1.73 -11.36 -4.09
CA TYR A 70 -1.26 -10.00 -3.87
C TYR A 70 -1.88 -9.47 -2.58
N ARG A 71 -1.04 -8.92 -1.71
CA ARG A 71 -1.42 -8.41 -0.39
C ARG A 71 -0.93 -6.97 -0.27
N LEU A 72 -1.84 -6.09 0.14
CA LEU A 72 -1.53 -4.71 0.50
C LEU A 72 -1.59 -4.59 2.01
N LEU A 73 -0.44 -4.52 2.66
CA LEU A 73 -0.33 -4.21 4.08
C LEU A 73 -0.47 -2.70 4.24
N LEU A 74 -1.38 -2.27 5.11
CA LEU A 74 -1.60 -0.89 5.52
C LEU A 74 -1.18 -0.76 6.98
N VAL A 75 -0.37 0.25 7.27
CA VAL A 75 0.13 0.56 8.61
C VAL A 75 -0.24 2.01 8.94
N MET A 76 -1.07 2.19 9.96
CA MET A 76 -1.55 3.50 10.40
C MET A 76 -0.63 4.08 11.48
N ASP A 77 -0.33 5.38 11.38
CA ASP A 77 0.38 6.11 12.44
C ASP A 77 -0.62 6.38 13.58
N GLY A 78 -0.78 5.43 14.49
CA GLY A 78 -1.64 5.55 15.67
C GLY A 78 -2.34 4.25 16.04
N PHE A 79 -2.39 3.96 17.34
CA PHE A 79 -3.17 2.84 17.89
C PHE A 79 -4.60 3.32 18.16
N TYR A 80 -5.60 2.54 17.76
CA TYR A 80 -6.95 2.75 18.27
C TYR A 80 -6.98 2.12 19.67
N SER A 81 -6.97 2.97 20.70
CA SER A 81 -7.18 2.54 22.08
C SER A 81 -8.65 2.70 22.43
N LYS A 82 -9.30 1.61 22.87
CA LYS A 82 -10.74 1.54 23.22
C LYS A 82 -11.69 1.70 22.04
N THR A 83 -11.54 0.88 21.01
CA THR A 83 -12.65 0.69 20.07
C THR A 83 -13.81 0.00 20.81
N LEU A 84 -15.01 0.57 20.75
CA LEU A 84 -16.22 -0.06 21.33
C LEU A 84 -16.72 -1.24 20.48
N ASN A 85 -16.23 -1.35 19.25
CA ASN A 85 -16.63 -2.37 18.28
C ASN A 85 -15.72 -3.59 18.39
N LYS A 86 -16.30 -4.79 18.26
CA LYS A 86 -15.54 -6.05 18.17
C LYS A 86 -14.88 -6.26 16.80
N GLU A 87 -15.30 -5.49 15.80
CA GLU A 87 -14.84 -5.57 14.43
C GLU A 87 -14.56 -4.18 13.87
N MET A 88 -13.54 -4.10 13.02
CA MET A 88 -13.23 -2.94 12.21
C MET A 88 -13.16 -3.36 10.74
N THR A 89 -13.66 -2.52 9.84
CA THR A 89 -13.56 -2.74 8.40
C THR A 89 -12.66 -1.70 7.77
N ILE A 90 -11.77 -2.12 6.88
CA ILE A 90 -10.89 -1.23 6.14
C ILE A 90 -11.18 -1.40 4.66
N SER A 91 -11.47 -0.29 4.01
CA SER A 91 -11.96 -0.22 2.63
C SER A 91 -11.04 0.64 1.79
N ALA A 92 -10.48 0.08 0.71
CA ALA A 92 -9.89 0.85 -0.36
C ALA A 92 -10.96 1.13 -1.43
N VAL A 93 -11.31 2.41 -1.59
CA VAL A 93 -12.24 2.87 -2.63
C VAL A 93 -11.42 3.28 -3.83
N LEU A 94 -11.70 2.68 -4.99
CA LEU A 94 -11.03 2.97 -6.25
C LEU A 94 -11.72 4.11 -6.99
N ASN A 95 -11.04 4.74 -7.96
CA ASN A 95 -11.63 5.87 -8.69
C ASN A 95 -12.87 5.47 -9.54
N ASP A 96 -13.00 4.19 -9.89
CA ASP A 96 -14.16 3.64 -10.61
C ASP A 96 -15.34 3.27 -9.68
N GLY A 97 -15.19 3.49 -8.37
CA GLY A 97 -16.20 3.15 -7.36
C GLY A 97 -16.09 1.73 -6.80
N THR A 98 -15.18 0.90 -7.31
CA THR A 98 -14.91 -0.43 -6.75
C THR A 98 -14.40 -0.31 -5.31
N ILE A 99 -14.83 -1.22 -4.44
CA ILE A 99 -14.42 -1.26 -3.03
C ILE A 99 -13.69 -2.58 -2.77
N ILE A 100 -12.46 -2.50 -2.26
CA ILE A 100 -11.70 -3.64 -1.74
C ILE A 100 -11.70 -3.54 -0.22
N GLU A 101 -12.28 -4.53 0.45
CA GLU A 101 -12.45 -4.51 1.90
C GLU A 101 -11.76 -5.67 2.61
N ALA A 102 -11.35 -5.43 3.87
CA ALA A 102 -10.99 -6.47 4.82
C ALA A 102 -11.59 -6.15 6.18
N LYS A 103 -12.01 -7.20 6.89
CA LYS A 103 -12.45 -7.12 8.28
C LYS A 103 -11.32 -7.55 9.21
N LYS A 104 -11.11 -6.79 10.28
CA LYS A 104 -10.20 -7.12 11.37
C LYS A 104 -11.05 -7.29 12.63
N ILE A 105 -10.93 -8.45 13.27
CA ILE A 105 -11.49 -8.67 14.61
C ILE A 105 -10.54 -8.00 15.60
N ILE A 106 -11.10 -7.19 16.49
CA ILE A 106 -10.35 -6.50 17.54
C ILE A 106 -10.23 -7.45 18.73
N GLU A 107 -9.06 -7.51 19.35
CA GLU A 107 -8.81 -8.36 20.51
C GLU A 107 -9.75 -7.99 21.67
N ASP A 108 -9.96 -8.92 22.60
CA ASP A 108 -10.95 -8.77 23.68
C ASP A 108 -10.65 -7.59 24.63
N ASP A 109 -9.42 -7.08 24.62
CA ASP A 109 -8.99 -5.88 25.35
C ASP A 109 -9.24 -4.57 24.57
N GLY A 110 -9.81 -4.66 23.37
CA GLY A 110 -10.13 -3.54 22.49
C GLY A 110 -8.90 -2.94 21.79
N PHE A 111 -7.77 -3.64 21.78
CA PHE A 111 -6.53 -3.19 21.16
C PHE A 111 -6.49 -3.50 19.65
N PHE A 112 -6.05 -2.51 18.88
CA PHE A 112 -5.73 -2.68 17.47
C PHE A 112 -4.29 -2.21 17.19
N ASP A 113 -3.51 -3.12 16.61
CA ASP A 113 -2.07 -3.02 16.32
C ASP A 113 -1.68 -1.98 15.26
N GLY A 114 -2.66 -1.32 14.63
CA GLY A 114 -2.40 -0.33 13.58
C GLY A 114 -2.15 -0.95 12.21
N ALA A 115 -2.27 -2.27 12.04
CA ALA A 115 -1.94 -2.98 10.81
C ALA A 115 -3.10 -3.82 10.24
N CYS A 116 -3.36 -3.65 8.94
CA CYS A 116 -4.36 -4.43 8.22
C CYS A 116 -3.87 -4.83 6.83
N THR A 117 -4.27 -6.00 6.36
CA THR A 117 -3.93 -6.49 5.03
C THR A 117 -5.16 -6.60 4.15
N LEU A 118 -5.16 -5.90 3.02
CA LEU A 118 -6.14 -6.07 1.96
C LEU A 118 -5.65 -7.12 0.95
N LYS A 119 -6.53 -8.04 0.56
CA LYS A 119 -6.25 -9.00 -0.51
C LYS A 119 -6.60 -8.37 -1.86
N ILE A 120 -5.60 -8.23 -2.72
CA ILE A 120 -5.79 -7.72 -4.09
C ILE A 120 -6.10 -8.91 -5.00
N LYS A 121 -7.34 -9.00 -5.47
CA LYS A 121 -7.79 -10.07 -6.38
C LYS A 121 -7.30 -9.85 -7.80
N ASP A 122 -7.35 -8.61 -8.28
CA ASP A 122 -6.90 -8.22 -9.60
C ASP A 122 -5.96 -7.00 -9.49
N PRO A 123 -4.64 -7.23 -9.47
CA PRO A 123 -3.67 -6.15 -9.34
C PRO A 123 -3.57 -5.29 -10.61
N LYS A 124 -4.00 -5.79 -11.78
CA LYS A 124 -3.99 -4.99 -13.02
C LYS A 124 -5.17 -4.03 -13.05
N ALA A 125 -6.36 -4.50 -12.69
CA ALA A 125 -7.52 -3.61 -12.53
C ALA A 125 -7.24 -2.52 -11.48
N LEU A 126 -6.59 -2.88 -10.36
CA LEU A 126 -6.16 -1.90 -9.35
C LEU A 126 -5.17 -0.86 -9.91
N LEU A 127 -4.24 -1.28 -10.77
CA LEU A 127 -3.27 -0.41 -11.42
C LEU A 127 -3.94 0.61 -12.36
N GLU A 128 -5.05 0.22 -12.99
CA GLU A 128 -5.83 1.06 -13.90
C GLU A 128 -6.73 2.03 -13.13
N ALA A 129 -7.54 1.51 -12.20
CA ALA A 129 -8.51 2.29 -11.45
C ALA A 129 -7.85 3.23 -10.42
N ASN A 130 -6.71 2.84 -9.85
CA ASN A 130 -6.06 3.46 -8.68
C ASN A 130 -6.94 3.51 -7.43
N ILE A 131 -6.29 3.66 -6.28
CA ILE A 131 -6.97 3.93 -5.00
C ILE A 131 -7.26 5.43 -4.94
N ASP A 132 -8.53 5.81 -4.70
CA ASP A 132 -8.89 7.20 -4.41
C ASP A 132 -8.65 7.53 -2.94
N LYS A 133 -9.17 6.67 -2.07
CA LYS A 133 -9.12 6.83 -0.62
C LYS A 133 -9.14 5.49 0.10
N ILE A 134 -8.54 5.46 1.28
CA ILE A 134 -8.73 4.40 2.26
C ILE A 134 -9.69 4.90 3.33
N ILE A 135 -10.65 4.08 3.73
CA ILE A 135 -11.58 4.36 4.81
C ILE A 135 -11.41 3.28 5.88
N VAL A 136 -11.22 3.70 7.11
CA VAL A 136 -11.20 2.83 8.29
C VAL A 136 -12.53 3.04 9.02
N HIS A 137 -13.35 2.01 9.03
CA HIS A 137 -14.65 1.97 9.67
C HIS A 137 -14.50 1.37 11.08
N ALA A 138 -14.27 2.24 12.06
CA ALA A 138 -14.18 1.89 13.48
C ALA A 138 -15.39 2.47 14.25
N ASP A 139 -15.18 3.16 15.37
CA ASP A 139 -16.22 3.96 16.05
C ASP A 139 -16.65 5.17 15.20
N LYS A 140 -15.70 5.71 14.44
CA LYS A 140 -15.90 6.74 13.43
C LYS A 140 -15.11 6.38 12.17
N ASP A 141 -15.59 6.91 11.05
CA ASP A 141 -14.88 6.77 9.78
C ASP A 141 -13.65 7.67 9.76
N VAL A 142 -12.48 7.07 9.58
CA VAL A 142 -11.24 7.80 9.28
C VAL A 142 -10.93 7.65 7.79
N VAL A 143 -10.87 8.77 7.09
CA VAL A 143 -10.69 8.80 5.63
C VAL A 143 -9.31 9.34 5.28
N TYR A 144 -8.52 8.49 4.63
CA TYR A 144 -7.23 8.83 4.05
C TYR A 144 -7.38 9.06 2.55
N LYS A 145 -7.48 10.32 2.13
CA LYS A 145 -7.50 10.67 0.71
C LYS A 145 -6.07 10.66 0.15
N LEU A 146 -5.87 9.99 -0.97
CA LEU A 146 -4.55 9.92 -1.62
C LEU A 146 -4.34 11.17 -2.49
N SER A 147 -3.15 11.76 -2.40
CA SER A 147 -2.70 12.80 -3.34
C SER A 147 -2.34 12.18 -4.69
N ASP A 148 -2.37 12.97 -5.76
CA ASP A 148 -1.99 12.49 -7.10
C ASP A 148 -0.55 11.95 -7.13
N GLN A 149 0.36 12.59 -6.38
CA GLN A 149 1.73 12.11 -6.22
C GLN A 149 1.78 10.72 -5.58
N ASN A 150 1.03 10.50 -4.49
CA ASN A 150 1.03 9.21 -3.81
C ASN A 150 0.33 8.12 -4.66
N LYS A 151 -0.72 8.48 -5.42
CA LYS A 151 -1.34 7.57 -6.40
C LYS A 151 -0.33 7.13 -7.46
N ALA A 152 0.47 8.07 -7.99
CA ALA A 152 1.50 7.77 -8.98
C ALA A 152 2.62 6.87 -8.42
N ILE A 153 3.09 7.14 -7.21
CA ILE A 153 4.11 6.31 -6.53
C ILE A 153 3.57 4.91 -6.25
N PHE A 154 2.36 4.80 -5.70
CA PHE A 154 1.69 3.52 -5.45
C PHE A 154 1.57 2.70 -6.75
N LYS A 155 1.11 3.32 -7.83
CA LYS A 155 1.00 2.67 -9.15
C LYS A 155 2.36 2.16 -9.64
N LYS A 156 3.41 2.97 -9.48
CA LYS A 156 4.78 2.57 -9.85
C LYS A 156 5.25 1.35 -9.04
N ASN A 157 5.04 1.36 -7.73
CA ASN A 157 5.43 0.26 -6.83
C ASN A 157 4.62 -1.01 -7.09
N LEU A 158 3.30 -0.89 -7.30
CA LEU A 158 2.45 -2.03 -7.66
C LEU A 158 2.90 -2.67 -8.98
N ASN A 159 3.20 -1.85 -9.99
CA ASN A 159 3.73 -2.38 -11.26
C ASN A 159 5.09 -3.07 -11.09
N ALA A 160 5.98 -2.53 -10.25
CA ALA A 160 7.25 -3.18 -9.94
C ALA A 160 7.03 -4.58 -9.33
N ILE A 161 6.09 -4.73 -8.40
CA ILE A 161 5.73 -6.03 -7.81
C ILE A 161 5.07 -6.98 -8.83
N ILE A 162 4.19 -6.46 -9.70
CA ILE A 162 3.55 -7.28 -10.74
C ILE A 162 4.58 -7.84 -11.73
N THR A 163 5.60 -7.05 -12.06
CA THR A 163 6.58 -7.37 -13.12
C THR A 163 7.87 -8.00 -12.62
N ALA A 164 8.09 -8.05 -11.31
CA ALA A 164 9.26 -8.67 -10.69
C ALA A 164 9.42 -10.14 -11.12
N LYS A 165 10.67 -10.60 -11.16
CA LYS A 165 11.07 -11.97 -11.49
C LYS A 165 12.19 -12.42 -10.58
#